data_AF-A0A8J6H6I8-F1
#
_entry.id   AF-A0A8J6H6I8-F1
#
_cell.length_a   1.000
_cell.length_b   1.000
_cell.length_c   1.000
_cell.angle_alpha   90.00
_cell.angle_beta   90.00
_cell.angle_gamma   90.00
#
_symmetry.space_group_name_H-M   'P 1'
#
loop_
_entity.id
_entity.type
_entity.pdbx_description
1 polymer ?
#
loop_
_entity_poly.entity_id
_entity_poly.type
_entity_poly.pdbx_seq_one_letter_code
_entity_poly.pdbx_strand_id
1 'polypeptide(L)'
;MDQFLQVKCLRDVECLKMKEASNVLQHLNNNSRYGFWYERLLAEKVLLESGHTVDLLAKKIREGYCSTSETKTQIGTVSVENFQFHSTRQYTKSNETEFYTLLLSNGTDVKTSKIARATNGYISFSETFSFEVTPNFKILVQLYGIWMKEPPKLSTLGKYLQCKNSSSCIFSKLQYQNPNTRDIEESTVLKSSFRLLASTEICSSDLQNTKWKLASTPDSDVSEWACFSVNMDNFTIGVRRSGFLTLGIKHNDTFVWNRQWCVLDGSNLKIYNSPSEEDLVDGYLKVDLINCPSSEITEAPRTLCNRPRSLMVHINEDGGAVTKYFFMADNSDDLKSWMADLNLVLDLLRNRNTFKPAAQHKIL
;
A
#
# COMPACT_ATOMS: atom_id res chain seq x y z
N MET A 1 -0.72 19.28 -14.60
CA MET A 1 -1.54 19.81 -13.49
C MET A 1 -0.75 19.51 -12.22
N ASP A 2 -0.49 20.51 -11.38
CA ASP A 2 0.36 20.37 -10.20
C ASP A 2 -0.13 19.22 -9.30
N GLN A 3 0.76 18.28 -8.95
CA GLN A 3 0.47 17.12 -8.12
C GLN A 3 -0.08 17.56 -6.75
N PHE A 4 0.39 18.70 -6.24
CA PHE A 4 -0.14 19.30 -5.02
C PHE A 4 -1.62 19.68 -5.18
N LEU A 5 -1.97 20.33 -6.29
CA LEU A 5 -3.34 20.79 -6.53
C LEU A 5 -4.31 19.61 -6.64
N GLN A 6 -3.90 18.51 -7.25
CA GLN A 6 -4.69 17.28 -7.31
C GLN A 6 -4.93 16.68 -5.92
N VAL A 7 -3.87 16.53 -5.12
CA VAL A 7 -3.97 15.97 -3.75
C VAL A 7 -4.81 16.88 -2.85
N LYS A 8 -4.65 18.21 -2.97
CA LYS A 8 -5.48 19.18 -2.24
C LYS A 8 -6.95 19.10 -2.64
N CYS A 9 -7.25 19.04 -3.93
CA CYS A 9 -8.62 18.92 -4.44
C CYS A 9 -9.30 17.65 -3.91
N LEU A 10 -8.60 16.51 -3.94
CA LEU A 10 -9.11 15.25 -3.36
C LEU A 10 -9.37 15.40 -1.86
N ARG A 11 -8.45 16.01 -1.11
CA ARG A 11 -8.62 16.24 0.34
C ARG A 11 -9.88 17.08 0.60
N ASP A 12 -10.09 18.13 -0.17
CA ASP A 12 -11.22 19.03 0.02
C ASP A 12 -12.57 18.37 -0.32
N VAL A 13 -12.59 17.45 -1.30
CA VAL A 13 -13.75 16.57 -1.56
C VAL A 13 -14.06 15.67 -0.37
N GLU A 14 -13.05 15.05 0.23
CA GLU A 14 -13.25 14.20 1.42
C GLU A 14 -13.71 15.00 2.65
N CYS A 15 -13.20 16.23 2.84
CA CYS A 15 -13.72 17.13 3.88
C CYS A 15 -15.21 17.46 3.70
N LEU A 16 -15.66 17.65 2.45
CA LEU A 16 -17.08 17.86 2.17
C LEU A 16 -17.92 16.62 2.50
N LYS A 17 -17.45 15.42 2.15
CA LYS A 17 -18.12 14.16 2.54
C LYS A 17 -18.24 14.04 4.07
N MET A 18 -17.19 14.40 4.80
CA MET A 18 -17.24 14.42 6.27
C MET A 18 -18.29 15.39 6.82
N LYS A 19 -18.38 16.59 6.24
CA LYS A 19 -19.39 17.58 6.63
C LYS A 19 -20.81 17.05 6.41
N GLU A 20 -21.10 16.51 5.22
CA GLU A 20 -22.43 16.00 4.90
C GLU A 20 -22.80 14.79 5.78
N ALA A 21 -21.88 13.84 6.00
CA ALA A 21 -22.12 12.72 6.90
C ALA A 21 -22.36 13.18 8.36
N SER A 22 -21.61 14.19 8.81
CA SER A 22 -21.81 14.81 10.12
C SER A 22 -23.18 15.49 10.23
N ASN A 23 -23.63 16.21 9.20
CA ASN A 23 -24.95 16.84 9.15
C ASN A 23 -26.07 15.80 9.26
N VAL A 24 -25.95 14.68 8.54
CA VAL A 24 -26.88 13.55 8.63
C VAL A 24 -26.95 13.03 10.05
N LEU A 25 -25.81 12.77 10.70
CA LEU A 25 -25.80 12.27 12.08
C LEU A 25 -26.38 13.26 13.09
N GLN A 26 -26.10 14.56 12.94
CA GLN A 26 -26.70 15.60 13.79
C GLN A 26 -28.22 15.66 13.59
N HIS A 27 -28.69 15.58 12.35
CA HIS A 27 -30.11 15.52 12.03
C HIS A 27 -30.77 14.30 12.67
N LEU A 28 -30.16 13.11 12.55
CA LEU A 28 -30.66 11.88 13.15
C LEU A 28 -30.67 11.93 14.69
N ASN A 29 -29.68 12.59 15.30
CA ASN A 29 -29.66 12.81 16.75
C ASN A 29 -30.80 13.72 17.22
N ASN A 30 -31.12 14.77 16.45
CA ASN A 30 -32.16 15.74 16.79
C ASN A 30 -33.57 15.25 16.50
N ASN A 31 -33.75 14.46 15.43
CA ASN A 31 -35.06 14.05 14.92
C ASN A 31 -35.41 12.61 15.25
N SER A 32 -34.90 12.06 16.37
CA SER A 32 -34.92 10.64 16.76
C SER A 32 -36.31 9.97 16.73
N ARG A 33 -36.85 9.79 15.53
CA ARG A 33 -37.98 8.95 15.20
C ARG A 33 -37.41 7.67 14.60
N TYR A 34 -38.05 6.59 15.01
CA TYR A 34 -37.84 5.21 14.63
C TYR A 34 -37.31 4.99 13.21
N GLY A 35 -36.37 4.05 13.03
CA GLY A 35 -36.11 3.42 11.73
C GLY A 35 -34.75 3.67 11.08
N PHE A 36 -34.01 4.72 11.45
CA PHE A 36 -32.83 5.16 10.67
C PHE A 36 -31.48 4.56 11.11
N TRP A 37 -31.47 3.36 11.68
CA TRP A 37 -30.22 2.75 12.19
C TRP A 37 -29.23 2.45 11.07
N TYR A 38 -29.73 2.12 9.88
CA TYR A 38 -28.91 1.83 8.71
C TYR A 38 -28.27 3.09 8.14
N GLU A 39 -29.03 4.19 8.03
CA GLU A 39 -28.56 5.50 7.58
C GLU A 39 -27.51 6.06 8.55
N ARG A 40 -27.73 5.88 9.86
CA ARG A 40 -26.72 6.21 10.86
C ARG A 40 -25.44 5.43 10.63
N LEU A 41 -25.55 4.12 10.46
CA LEU A 41 -24.42 3.22 10.27
C LEU A 41 -23.63 3.54 8.98
N LEU A 42 -24.32 3.89 7.90
CA LEU A 42 -23.69 4.38 6.66
C LEU A 42 -22.98 5.72 6.87
N ALA A 43 -23.60 6.69 7.55
CA ALA A 43 -22.97 7.98 7.81
C ALA A 43 -21.72 7.83 8.70
N GLU A 44 -21.77 6.96 9.72
CA GLU A 44 -20.61 6.62 10.56
C GLU A 44 -19.47 5.98 9.75
N LYS A 45 -19.80 5.13 8.78
CA LYS A 45 -18.83 4.52 7.86
C LYS A 45 -18.18 5.58 6.94
N VAL A 46 -18.97 6.49 6.37
CA VAL A 46 -18.46 7.58 5.52
C VAL A 46 -17.52 8.48 6.31
N LEU A 47 -17.85 8.81 7.56
CA LEU A 47 -16.96 9.57 8.44
C LEU A 47 -15.63 8.84 8.71
N LEU A 48 -15.66 7.52 8.90
CA LEU A 48 -14.46 6.72 9.11
C LEU A 48 -13.55 6.76 7.87
N GLU A 49 -14.10 6.43 6.70
CA GLU A 49 -13.36 6.37 5.44
C GLU A 49 -12.78 7.73 5.03
N SER A 50 -13.62 8.77 5.04
CA SER A 50 -13.24 10.12 4.62
C SER A 50 -12.25 10.71 5.62
N GLY A 51 -12.44 10.47 6.93
CA GLY A 51 -11.52 10.91 7.97
C GLY A 51 -10.11 10.35 7.81
N HIS A 52 -9.99 9.03 7.61
CA HIS A 52 -8.70 8.40 7.32
C HIS A 52 -8.05 8.94 6.04
N THR A 53 -8.85 9.13 4.99
CA THR A 53 -8.36 9.65 3.71
C THR A 53 -7.84 11.07 3.85
N VAL A 54 -8.55 11.95 4.57
CA VAL A 54 -8.11 13.33 4.86
C VAL A 54 -6.80 13.33 5.63
N ASP A 55 -6.64 12.50 6.66
CA ASP A 55 -5.41 12.43 7.46
C ASP A 55 -4.21 11.98 6.61
N LEU A 56 -4.38 10.98 5.75
CA LEU A 56 -3.36 10.48 4.83
C LEU A 56 -3.00 11.50 3.75
N LEU A 57 -3.99 12.17 3.16
CA LEU A 57 -3.76 13.23 2.17
C LEU A 57 -3.07 14.44 2.80
N ALA A 58 -3.46 14.83 4.01
CA ALA A 58 -2.81 15.92 4.75
C ALA A 58 -1.35 15.59 5.08
N LYS A 59 -1.06 14.34 5.47
CA LYS A 59 0.31 13.86 5.67
C LYS A 59 1.12 13.94 4.38
N LYS A 60 0.59 13.44 3.27
CA LYS A 60 1.23 13.51 1.94
C LYS A 60 1.47 14.95 1.48
N ILE A 61 0.54 15.87 1.74
CA ILE A 61 0.72 17.29 1.44
C ILE A 61 1.90 17.87 2.24
N ARG A 62 2.00 17.55 3.54
CA ARG A 62 3.12 18.00 4.37
C ARG A 62 4.46 17.44 3.91
N GLU A 63 4.49 16.16 3.53
CA GLU A 63 5.70 15.46 3.08
C GLU A 63 6.13 15.87 1.66
N GLY A 64 5.18 16.16 0.77
CA GLY A 64 5.42 16.56 -0.62
C GLY A 64 6.16 17.90 -0.79
N TYR A 65 6.34 18.67 0.28
CA TYR A 65 7.24 19.83 0.30
C TYR A 65 8.73 19.44 0.46
N CYS A 66 9.06 18.17 0.75
CA CYS A 66 10.42 17.73 1.08
C CYS A 66 11.03 16.65 0.16
N SER A 67 10.29 16.03 -0.76
CA SER A 67 10.82 14.92 -1.57
C SER A 67 10.93 15.27 -3.07
N THR A 68 12.17 15.38 -3.54
CA THR A 68 12.56 15.31 -4.96
C THR A 68 12.02 14.03 -5.57
N SER A 69 11.23 14.16 -6.65
CA SER A 69 10.84 13.15 -7.64
C SER A 69 11.40 11.73 -7.46
N GLU A 70 10.88 10.96 -6.50
CA GLU A 70 11.00 9.51 -6.52
C GLU A 70 10.11 8.99 -7.65
N THR A 71 10.72 8.46 -8.70
CA THR A 71 10.00 7.74 -9.75
C THR A 71 9.28 6.55 -9.10
N LYS A 72 7.96 6.68 -8.95
CA LYS A 72 7.11 5.59 -8.45
C LYS A 72 7.05 4.48 -9.50
N THR A 73 8.01 3.57 -9.42
CA THR A 73 7.96 2.33 -10.16
C THR A 73 6.87 1.44 -9.54
N GLN A 74 5.74 1.36 -10.23
CA GLN A 74 4.73 0.34 -9.95
C GLN A 74 5.30 -1.03 -10.35
N ILE A 75 5.12 -2.02 -9.47
CA ILE A 75 5.61 -3.40 -9.70
C ILE A 75 4.52 -4.44 -9.90
N GLY A 76 3.25 -4.03 -9.82
CA GLY A 76 2.09 -4.88 -10.06
C GLY A 76 0.93 -4.56 -9.14
N THR A 77 0.03 -5.53 -8.97
CA THR A 77 -1.21 -5.37 -8.22
C THR A 77 -1.32 -6.43 -7.14
N VAL A 78 -1.42 -6.01 -5.88
CA VAL A 78 -1.70 -6.92 -4.76
C VAL A 78 -3.21 -6.97 -4.54
N SER A 79 -3.80 -8.15 -4.56
CA SER A 79 -5.19 -8.40 -4.20
C SER A 79 -5.30 -9.16 -2.88
N VAL A 80 -6.21 -8.74 -2.00
CA VAL A 80 -6.43 -9.34 -0.69
C VAL A 80 -7.89 -9.74 -0.55
N GLU A 81 -8.16 -10.97 -0.11
CA GLU A 81 -9.51 -11.54 -0.08
C GLU A 81 -9.71 -12.56 1.05
N ASN A 82 -10.96 -13.00 1.23
CA ASN A 82 -11.37 -14.06 2.16
C ASN A 82 -11.01 -13.78 3.62
N PHE A 83 -11.32 -12.58 4.11
CA PHE A 83 -11.03 -12.20 5.48
C PHE A 83 -11.92 -12.92 6.46
N GLN A 84 -11.29 -13.49 7.50
CA GLN A 84 -11.95 -14.13 8.63
C GLN A 84 -11.24 -13.72 9.92
N PHE A 85 -12.01 -13.12 10.83
CA PHE A 85 -11.59 -12.77 12.18
C PHE A 85 -12.43 -13.57 13.17
N HIS A 86 -11.80 -14.07 14.24
CA HIS A 86 -12.53 -14.75 15.30
C HIS A 86 -12.82 -13.76 16.43
N SER A 87 -14.10 -13.56 16.72
CA SER A 87 -14.56 -12.80 17.87
C SER A 87 -14.52 -13.68 19.12
N THR A 88 -13.81 -13.23 20.15
CA THR A 88 -13.78 -13.89 21.46
C THR A 88 -14.99 -13.55 22.31
N ARG A 89 -15.86 -12.65 21.83
CA ARG A 89 -17.02 -12.20 22.59
C ARG A 89 -18.09 -13.27 22.63
N GLN A 90 -18.39 -13.75 23.83
CA GLN A 90 -19.61 -14.51 24.07
C GLN A 90 -20.78 -13.53 24.11
N TYR A 91 -21.86 -13.82 23.36
CA TYR A 91 -23.04 -12.96 23.26
C TYR A 91 -23.54 -12.51 24.63
N THR A 92 -23.32 -11.24 24.99
CA THR A 92 -23.83 -10.67 26.23
C THR A 92 -24.62 -9.39 25.95
N LYS A 93 -25.92 -9.46 26.27
CA LYS A 93 -27.01 -8.46 26.26
C LYS A 93 -27.88 -8.44 24.99
N SER A 94 -29.18 -8.66 25.22
CA SER A 94 -30.19 -9.03 24.21
C SER A 94 -30.59 -7.94 23.21
N ASN A 95 -30.08 -6.70 23.32
CA ASN A 95 -30.57 -5.55 22.57
C ASN A 95 -29.45 -4.70 21.93
N GLU A 96 -28.20 -5.16 21.94
CA GLU A 96 -27.08 -4.47 21.29
C GLU A 96 -26.53 -5.32 20.16
N THR A 97 -26.41 -4.71 18.98
CA THR A 97 -25.83 -5.33 17.79
C THR A 97 -24.53 -4.63 17.45
N GLU A 98 -23.50 -5.45 17.30
CA GLU A 98 -22.20 -5.02 16.85
C GLU A 98 -22.09 -5.15 15.33
N PHE A 99 -21.53 -4.12 14.72
CA PHE A 99 -21.26 -4.05 13.29
C PHE A 99 -19.77 -3.82 13.07
N TYR A 100 -19.25 -4.43 12.01
CA TYR A 100 -17.82 -4.37 11.68
C TYR A 100 -17.59 -3.89 10.26
N THR A 101 -16.47 -3.22 10.04
CA THR A 101 -15.99 -2.85 8.70
C THR A 101 -14.47 -2.98 8.66
N LEU A 102 -13.95 -3.39 7.52
CA LEU A 102 -12.52 -3.31 7.21
C LEU A 102 -12.21 -1.98 6.56
N LEU A 103 -11.02 -1.48 6.88
CA LEU A 103 -10.37 -0.39 6.18
C LEU A 103 -8.97 -0.88 5.79
N LEU A 104 -8.70 -0.83 4.48
CA LEU A 104 -7.41 -1.15 3.91
C LEU A 104 -6.82 0.11 3.28
N SER A 105 -5.53 0.34 3.47
CA SER A 105 -4.86 1.49 2.86
C SER A 105 -3.46 1.18 2.34
N ASN A 106 -3.14 1.70 1.17
CA ASN A 106 -1.78 1.74 0.61
C ASN A 106 -1.44 3.18 0.24
N GLY A 107 -0.65 3.84 1.09
CA GLY A 107 -0.36 5.27 0.94
C GLY A 107 -1.62 6.13 1.07
N THR A 108 -2.13 6.66 -0.05
CA THR A 108 -3.36 7.48 -0.07
C THR A 108 -4.56 6.78 -0.71
N ASP A 109 -4.39 5.55 -1.22
CA ASP A 109 -5.52 4.74 -1.67
C ASP A 109 -6.13 4.03 -0.45
N VAL A 110 -7.38 4.35 -0.13
CA VAL A 110 -8.12 3.83 1.03
C VAL A 110 -9.37 3.12 0.51
N LYS A 111 -9.61 1.91 1.00
CA LYS A 111 -10.77 1.09 0.62
C LYS A 111 -11.44 0.53 1.86
N THR A 112 -12.77 0.47 1.83
CA THR A 112 -13.55 -0.05 2.95
C THR A 112 -14.47 -1.20 2.51
N SER A 113 -14.66 -2.18 3.39
CA SER A 113 -15.57 -3.30 3.14
C SER A 113 -17.03 -2.88 3.23
N LYS A 114 -17.95 -3.77 2.84
CA LYS A 114 -19.33 -3.66 3.34
C LYS A 114 -19.35 -3.92 4.84
N ILE A 115 -20.45 -3.50 5.47
CA ILE A 115 -20.61 -3.64 6.90
C ILE A 115 -21.08 -5.07 7.18
N ALA A 116 -20.37 -5.76 8.08
CA ALA A 116 -20.61 -7.14 8.45
C ALA A 116 -21.07 -7.28 9.90
N ARG A 117 -21.65 -8.43 10.22
CA ARG A 117 -21.98 -8.87 11.58
C ARG A 117 -21.23 -10.17 11.86
N ALA A 118 -20.88 -10.39 13.12
CA ALA A 118 -20.35 -11.68 13.54
C ALA A 118 -21.42 -12.77 13.39
N THR A 119 -21.06 -13.88 12.75
CA THR A 119 -21.90 -15.07 12.60
C THR A 119 -21.15 -16.24 13.21
N ASN A 120 -21.73 -16.91 14.21
CA ASN A 120 -21.11 -18.04 14.91
C ASN A 120 -19.70 -17.73 15.46
N GLY A 121 -19.47 -16.50 15.94
CA GLY A 121 -18.16 -16.06 16.45
C GLY A 121 -17.16 -15.65 15.37
N TYR A 122 -17.51 -15.66 14.09
CA TYR A 122 -16.64 -15.23 13.00
C TYR A 122 -17.14 -13.97 12.32
N ILE A 123 -16.22 -13.05 12.03
CA ILE A 123 -16.46 -11.86 11.23
C ILE A 123 -15.80 -12.10 9.87
N SER A 124 -16.62 -12.23 8.83
CA SER A 124 -16.14 -12.61 7.50
C SER A 124 -16.43 -11.56 6.46
N PHE A 125 -15.47 -11.31 5.58
CA PHE A 125 -15.61 -10.41 4.42
C PHE A 125 -15.17 -11.14 3.15
N SER A 126 -16.06 -11.24 2.18
CA SER A 126 -15.83 -11.91 0.89
C SER A 126 -15.39 -10.95 -0.22
N GLU A 127 -15.17 -9.68 0.11
CA GLU A 127 -14.72 -8.68 -0.86
C GLU A 127 -13.23 -8.84 -1.14
N THR A 128 -12.85 -8.60 -2.40
CA THR A 128 -11.45 -8.55 -2.84
C THR A 128 -11.01 -7.10 -2.96
N PHE A 129 -9.90 -6.75 -2.32
CA PHE A 129 -9.29 -5.42 -2.37
C PHE A 129 -7.99 -5.46 -3.14
N SER A 130 -7.91 -4.70 -4.23
CA SER A 130 -6.71 -4.67 -5.08
C SER A 130 -6.00 -3.33 -5.01
N PHE A 131 -4.68 -3.31 -4.83
CA PHE A 131 -3.86 -2.11 -4.77
C PHE A 131 -2.71 -2.17 -5.78
N GLU A 132 -2.48 -1.07 -6.48
CA GLU A 132 -1.24 -0.88 -7.23
C GLU A 132 -0.11 -0.61 -6.25
N VAL A 133 0.97 -1.38 -6.35
CA VAL A 133 2.04 -1.39 -5.34
C VAL A 133 3.40 -1.01 -5.93
N THR A 134 4.21 -0.38 -5.10
CA THR A 134 5.64 -0.16 -5.32
C THR A 134 6.46 -1.24 -4.60
N PRO A 135 7.77 -1.41 -4.85
CA PRO A 135 8.56 -2.49 -4.24
C PRO A 135 8.49 -2.58 -2.71
N ASN A 136 8.41 -1.43 -2.05
CA ASN A 136 8.38 -1.30 -0.59
C ASN A 136 6.97 -0.95 -0.09
N PHE A 137 5.94 -1.48 -0.75
CA PHE A 137 4.57 -1.21 -0.35
C PHE A 137 4.30 -1.70 1.08
N LYS A 138 3.37 -1.02 1.73
CA LYS A 138 2.82 -1.42 3.01
C LYS A 138 1.31 -1.22 2.96
N ILE A 139 0.58 -2.33 2.88
CA ILE A 139 -0.89 -2.30 2.93
C ILE A 139 -1.29 -2.48 4.39
N LEU A 140 -1.84 -1.44 4.98
CA LEU A 140 -2.37 -1.49 6.34
C LEU A 140 -3.80 -2.02 6.30
N VAL A 141 -4.06 -3.10 7.04
CA VAL A 141 -5.39 -3.70 7.23
C VAL A 141 -5.87 -3.40 8.63
N GLN A 142 -7.05 -2.82 8.76
CA GLN A 142 -7.64 -2.43 10.04
C GLN A 142 -9.08 -2.91 10.15
N LEU A 143 -9.40 -3.55 11.27
CA LEU A 143 -10.76 -3.96 11.63
C LEU A 143 -11.36 -2.95 12.60
N TYR A 144 -12.49 -2.37 12.22
CA TYR A 144 -13.24 -1.43 13.04
C TYR A 144 -14.57 -2.05 13.49
N GLY A 145 -14.99 -1.74 14.72
CA GLY A 145 -16.27 -2.14 15.30
C GLY A 145 -17.09 -0.96 15.81
N ILE A 146 -18.41 -1.04 15.70
CA ILE A 146 -19.36 -0.08 16.28
C ILE A 146 -20.51 -0.80 16.95
N TRP A 147 -20.92 -0.28 18.11
CA TRP A 147 -22.02 -0.79 18.91
C TRP A 147 -23.27 0.03 18.68
N MET A 148 -24.37 -0.63 18.33
CA MET A 148 -25.68 0.00 18.21
C MET A 148 -26.72 -0.75 19.01
N LYS A 149 -27.66 -0.04 19.63
CA LYS A 149 -28.82 -0.69 20.23
C LYS A 149 -29.82 -1.01 19.13
N GLU A 150 -30.18 -2.28 18.97
CA GLU A 150 -31.27 -2.67 18.10
C GLU A 150 -32.59 -2.06 18.64
N PRO A 151 -33.43 -1.46 17.79
CA PRO A 151 -34.78 -1.13 18.20
C PRO A 151 -35.51 -2.44 18.58
N PRO A 152 -36.19 -2.52 19.73
CA PRO A 152 -37.00 -3.70 20.03
C PRO A 152 -38.07 -3.91 18.95
N LYS A 153 -38.58 -5.14 18.82
CA LYS A 153 -39.72 -5.47 17.94
C LYS A 153 -40.86 -4.44 18.13
N LEU A 154 -41.60 -4.19 17.05
CA LEU A 154 -42.56 -3.11 16.78
C LEU A 154 -43.53 -2.65 17.91
N SER A 155 -43.61 -3.34 19.05
CA SER A 155 -44.62 -3.14 20.10
C SER A 155 -44.15 -2.47 21.40
N THR A 156 -42.87 -2.08 21.57
CA THR A 156 -42.44 -1.46 22.87
C THR A 156 -41.29 -0.45 22.73
N LEU A 157 -41.42 0.48 21.78
CA LEU A 157 -40.30 1.27 21.26
C LEU A 157 -40.10 2.67 21.88
N GLY A 158 -40.82 3.06 22.93
CA GLY A 158 -40.84 4.47 23.39
C GLY A 158 -39.56 5.06 24.04
N LYS A 159 -38.46 4.31 24.25
CA LYS A 159 -37.35 4.81 25.12
C LYS A 159 -35.89 4.44 24.77
N TYR A 160 -35.56 3.75 23.66
CA TYR A 160 -34.28 3.00 23.61
C TYR A 160 -33.26 3.29 22.50
N LEU A 161 -33.41 4.32 21.66
CA LEU A 161 -32.38 4.69 20.67
C LEU A 161 -31.45 5.81 21.15
N GLN A 162 -30.94 5.68 22.37
CA GLN A 162 -29.72 6.38 22.77
C GLN A 162 -28.57 5.39 22.59
N CYS A 163 -27.71 5.62 21.58
CA CYS A 163 -26.29 5.37 21.81
C CYS A 163 -26.02 5.99 23.17
N LYS A 164 -25.47 5.22 24.14
CA LYS A 164 -25.00 5.86 25.39
C LYS A 164 -24.27 7.09 24.93
N ASN A 165 -24.67 8.28 25.40
CA ASN A 165 -23.94 9.51 25.16
C ASN A 165 -22.50 9.17 25.52
N SER A 166 -21.71 8.84 24.51
CA SER A 166 -20.28 8.83 24.62
C SER A 166 -20.03 10.30 24.82
N SER A 167 -19.70 10.67 26.05
CA SER A 167 -19.41 12.03 26.49
C SER A 167 -18.17 12.63 25.77
N SER A 168 -17.87 12.13 24.58
CA SER A 168 -16.74 12.47 23.72
C SER A 168 -17.13 12.27 22.24
N CYS A 169 -18.27 12.81 21.78
CA CYS A 169 -18.37 13.16 20.36
C CYS A 169 -17.35 14.26 20.11
N ILE A 170 -16.11 13.86 19.82
CA ILE A 170 -15.01 14.79 19.58
C ILE A 170 -15.31 15.44 18.23
N PHE A 171 -15.63 16.73 18.26
CA PHE A 171 -15.74 17.52 17.06
C PHE A 171 -14.34 17.81 16.52
N SER A 172 -14.20 17.78 15.20
CA SER A 172 -12.99 18.22 14.51
C SER A 172 -13.32 19.46 13.71
N LYS A 173 -12.47 20.49 13.80
CA LYS A 173 -12.56 21.64 12.91
C LYS A 173 -11.87 21.30 11.59
N LEU A 174 -12.58 21.51 10.49
CA LEU A 174 -12.06 21.37 9.14
C LEU A 174 -12.10 22.72 8.45
N GLN A 175 -11.05 23.01 7.70
CA GLN A 175 -11.01 24.12 6.76
C GLN A 175 -10.68 23.54 5.38
N TYR A 176 -11.56 23.79 4.40
CA TYR A 176 -11.42 23.24 3.05
C TYR A 176 -12.03 24.19 2.02
N GLN A 177 -11.60 24.04 0.76
CA GLN A 177 -12.23 24.76 -0.34
C GLN A 177 -13.37 23.91 -0.90
N ASN A 178 -14.60 24.39 -0.87
CA ASN A 178 -15.73 23.63 -1.37
C ASN A 178 -15.56 23.39 -2.88
N PRO A 179 -15.51 22.13 -3.36
CA PRO A 179 -15.27 21.84 -4.78
C PRO A 179 -16.40 22.34 -5.70
N ASN A 180 -17.61 22.55 -5.16
CA ASN A 180 -18.77 23.02 -5.92
C ASN A 180 -18.83 24.55 -6.02
N THR A 181 -18.57 25.27 -4.93
CA THR A 181 -18.69 26.75 -4.90
C THR A 181 -17.35 27.48 -5.05
N ARG A 182 -16.23 26.77 -4.81
CA ARG A 182 -14.86 27.28 -4.72
C ARG A 182 -14.58 28.21 -3.54
N ASP A 183 -15.53 28.35 -2.62
CA ASP A 183 -15.38 29.14 -1.40
C ASP A 183 -14.58 28.38 -0.34
N ILE A 184 -13.88 29.13 0.52
CA ILE A 184 -13.19 28.56 1.69
C ILE A 184 -14.21 28.47 2.83
N GLU A 185 -14.46 27.26 3.30
CA GLU A 185 -15.41 26.98 4.37
C GLU A 185 -14.69 26.46 5.62
N GLU A 186 -15.18 26.85 6.80
CA GLU A 186 -14.83 26.22 8.08
C GLU A 186 -16.05 25.43 8.56
N SER A 187 -15.85 24.19 9.01
CA SER A 187 -16.93 23.33 9.50
C SER A 187 -16.49 22.49 10.69
N THR A 188 -17.37 22.35 11.67
CA THR A 188 -17.20 21.45 12.80
C THR A 188 -17.88 20.12 12.50
N VAL A 189 -17.09 19.06 12.31
CA VAL A 189 -17.60 17.73 11.97
C VAL A 189 -17.47 16.76 13.13
N LEU A 190 -18.40 15.83 13.22
CA LEU A 190 -18.31 14.70 14.14
C LEU A 190 -17.18 13.76 13.74
N LYS A 191 -16.51 13.16 14.73
CA LYS A 191 -15.68 11.97 14.50
C LYS A 191 -16.54 10.71 14.46
N SER A 192 -16.12 9.74 13.67
CA SER A 192 -16.77 8.43 13.61
C SER A 192 -16.73 7.74 14.97
N SER A 193 -17.82 7.06 15.30
CA SER A 193 -17.95 6.24 16.51
C SER A 193 -17.35 4.83 16.36
N PHE A 194 -16.91 4.47 15.15
CA PHE A 194 -16.17 3.22 14.92
C PHE A 194 -14.86 3.21 15.71
N ARG A 195 -14.58 2.09 16.37
CA ARG A 195 -13.37 1.88 17.17
C ARG A 195 -12.47 0.87 16.49
N LEU A 196 -11.17 1.15 16.48
CA LEU A 196 -10.17 0.20 15.99
C LEU A 196 -10.09 -0.98 16.97
N LEU A 197 -10.36 -2.18 16.46
CA LEU A 197 -10.28 -3.42 17.22
C LEU A 197 -8.94 -4.13 16.99
N ALA A 198 -8.49 -4.15 15.74
CA ALA A 198 -7.27 -4.86 15.36
C ALA A 198 -6.65 -4.25 14.10
N SER A 199 -5.34 -4.43 13.94
CA SER A 199 -4.62 -4.05 12.73
C SER A 199 -3.46 -4.98 12.40
N THR A 200 -3.09 -5.04 11.13
CA THR A 200 -1.87 -5.71 10.64
C THR A 200 -1.37 -5.01 9.38
N GLU A 201 -0.10 -5.19 9.06
CA GLU A 201 0.51 -4.68 7.83
C GLU A 201 0.86 -5.85 6.92
N ILE A 202 0.65 -5.67 5.62
CA ILE A 202 1.07 -6.58 4.55
C ILE A 202 2.23 -5.92 3.82
N CYS A 203 3.37 -6.59 3.79
CA CYS A 203 4.56 -6.19 3.03
C CYS A 203 4.89 -7.24 1.96
N SER A 204 5.90 -6.94 1.13
CA SER A 204 6.38 -7.84 0.07
C SER A 204 6.86 -9.21 0.58
N SER A 205 7.33 -9.29 1.82
CA SER A 205 7.73 -10.55 2.48
C SER A 205 6.55 -11.46 2.84
N ASP A 206 5.33 -10.93 2.92
CA ASP A 206 4.22 -11.59 3.58
C ASP A 206 3.23 -12.24 2.61
N LEU A 207 3.51 -12.20 1.31
CA LEU A 207 2.57 -12.60 0.26
C LEU A 207 2.19 -14.09 0.25
N GLN A 208 2.96 -14.94 0.94
CA GLN A 208 2.65 -16.36 1.09
C GLN A 208 1.87 -16.67 2.38
N ASN A 209 1.65 -15.66 3.23
CA ASN A 209 0.99 -15.84 4.51
C ASN A 209 -0.53 -15.93 4.32
N THR A 210 -1.14 -16.92 4.96
CA THR A 210 -2.60 -17.07 5.05
C THR A 210 -3.12 -16.82 6.47
N LYS A 211 -2.21 -16.73 7.45
CA LYS A 211 -2.49 -16.43 8.86
C LYS A 211 -1.70 -15.21 9.28
N TRP A 212 -2.39 -14.27 9.90
CA TRP A 212 -1.89 -12.92 10.15
C TRP A 212 -2.00 -12.59 11.62
N LYS A 213 -0.88 -12.20 12.24
CA LYS A 213 -0.86 -11.77 13.62
C LYS A 213 -1.38 -10.34 13.70
N LEU A 214 -2.36 -10.11 14.56
CA LEU A 214 -2.99 -8.82 14.74
C LEU A 214 -2.38 -8.06 15.92
N ALA A 215 -2.13 -6.78 15.72
CA ALA A 215 -1.99 -5.82 16.81
C ALA A 215 -3.40 -5.44 17.28
N SER A 216 -3.85 -6.06 18.38
CA SER A 216 -5.14 -5.78 19.01
C SER A 216 -5.02 -4.62 20.01
N THR A 217 -6.13 -3.90 20.20
CA THR A 217 -6.25 -2.93 21.28
C THR A 217 -6.65 -3.63 22.59
N PRO A 218 -6.32 -3.07 23.78
CA PRO A 218 -6.62 -3.72 25.06
C PRO A 218 -8.11 -4.05 25.28
N ASP A 219 -9.00 -3.31 24.64
CA ASP A 219 -10.46 -3.48 24.71
C ASP A 219 -11.04 -4.29 23.54
N SER A 220 -10.20 -4.98 22.77
CA SER A 220 -10.62 -5.74 21.59
C SER A 220 -11.10 -7.14 21.94
N ASP A 221 -12.31 -7.47 21.51
CA ASP A 221 -12.86 -8.84 21.59
C ASP A 221 -12.55 -9.66 20.32
N VAL A 222 -11.39 -9.42 19.72
CA VAL A 222 -10.93 -10.12 18.50
C VAL A 222 -9.68 -10.93 18.85
N SER A 223 -9.61 -12.15 18.34
CA SER A 223 -8.45 -13.02 18.50
C SER A 223 -7.17 -12.38 17.99
N GLU A 224 -6.03 -12.82 18.50
CA GLU A 224 -4.70 -12.34 18.06
C GLU A 224 -4.37 -12.67 16.60
N TRP A 225 -5.17 -13.51 15.94
CA TRP A 225 -4.92 -13.96 14.57
C TRP A 225 -6.14 -13.74 13.67
N ALA A 226 -5.88 -13.43 12.41
CA ALA A 226 -6.85 -13.44 11.32
C ALA A 226 -6.39 -14.36 10.20
N CYS A 227 -7.33 -14.82 9.38
CA CYS A 227 -7.04 -15.55 8.15
C CYS A 227 -7.52 -14.73 6.96
N PHE A 228 -6.66 -14.56 5.97
CA PHE A 228 -7.00 -13.99 4.66
C PHE A 228 -5.90 -14.33 3.65
N SER A 229 -6.27 -14.32 2.37
CA SER A 229 -5.36 -14.64 1.27
C SER A 229 -4.86 -13.35 0.62
N VAL A 230 -3.57 -13.32 0.28
CA VAL A 230 -2.95 -12.26 -0.49
C VAL A 230 -2.42 -12.85 -1.78
N ASN A 231 -2.76 -12.23 -2.91
CA ASN A 231 -2.27 -12.62 -4.22
C ASN A 231 -1.59 -11.41 -4.88
N MET A 232 -0.59 -11.67 -5.71
CA MET A 232 0.05 -10.66 -6.53
C MET A 232 -0.19 -11.00 -8.00
N ASP A 233 -0.90 -10.11 -8.70
CA ASP A 233 -1.17 -10.20 -10.11
C ASP A 233 -0.32 -9.19 -10.89
N ASN A 234 -0.08 -9.48 -12.17
CA ASN A 234 0.62 -8.58 -13.10
C ASN A 234 1.97 -8.08 -12.58
N PHE A 235 2.73 -8.93 -11.88
CA PHE A 235 4.04 -8.58 -11.39
C PHE A 235 4.97 -8.21 -12.56
N THR A 236 5.40 -6.96 -12.59
CA THR A 236 6.34 -6.41 -13.58
C THR A 236 7.43 -5.67 -12.84
N ILE A 237 8.67 -5.79 -13.31
CA ILE A 237 9.77 -5.01 -12.78
C ILE A 237 9.81 -3.71 -13.59
N GLY A 238 9.13 -2.66 -13.11
CA GLY A 238 9.09 -1.36 -13.79
C GLY A 238 10.27 -0.44 -13.47
N VAL A 239 11.39 -0.99 -12.99
CA VAL A 239 12.57 -0.19 -12.64
C VAL A 239 13.22 0.22 -13.95
N ARG A 240 13.28 1.53 -14.19
CA ARG A 240 13.95 2.10 -15.35
C ARG A 240 14.96 3.16 -14.90
N ARG A 241 16.22 2.96 -15.25
CA ARG A 241 17.30 3.94 -15.09
C ARG A 241 18.07 4.01 -16.39
N SER A 242 18.36 5.23 -16.85
CA SER A 242 19.31 5.45 -17.93
C SER A 242 20.40 6.42 -17.51
N GLY A 243 21.59 6.24 -18.07
CA GLY A 243 22.75 7.06 -17.73
C GLY A 243 24.05 6.49 -18.31
N PHE A 244 25.11 7.29 -18.25
CA PHE A 244 26.41 6.83 -18.71
C PHE A 244 27.11 5.98 -17.66
N LEU A 245 27.65 4.85 -18.10
CA LEU A 245 28.61 4.04 -17.35
C LEU A 245 29.81 3.73 -18.24
N THR A 246 30.98 3.65 -17.64
CA THR A 246 32.19 3.23 -18.37
C THR A 246 32.38 1.73 -18.19
N LEU A 247 32.08 0.97 -19.24
CA LEU A 247 32.16 -0.50 -19.27
C LEU A 247 33.61 -0.94 -19.48
N GLY A 248 34.11 -1.79 -18.58
CA GLY A 248 35.40 -2.45 -18.68
C GLY A 248 35.27 -3.81 -19.34
N ILE A 249 35.82 -3.96 -20.55
CA ILE A 249 35.88 -5.22 -21.28
C ILE A 249 37.29 -5.79 -21.14
N LYS A 250 37.40 -7.03 -20.67
CA LYS A 250 38.69 -7.71 -20.56
C LYS A 250 39.12 -8.22 -21.94
N HIS A 251 40.22 -7.71 -22.45
CA HIS A 251 40.93 -8.25 -23.62
C HIS A 251 42.29 -8.76 -23.16
N ASN A 252 42.49 -10.09 -23.23
CA ASN A 252 43.64 -10.79 -22.65
C ASN A 252 43.77 -10.52 -21.13
N ASP A 253 44.78 -9.75 -20.72
CA ASP A 253 45.00 -9.34 -19.32
C ASP A 253 44.87 -7.82 -19.10
N THR A 254 44.34 -7.10 -20.09
CA THR A 254 44.12 -5.66 -20.00
C THR A 254 42.63 -5.33 -20.15
N PHE A 255 42.15 -4.39 -19.34
CA PHE A 255 40.79 -3.87 -19.49
C PHE A 255 40.79 -2.66 -20.43
N VAL A 256 39.94 -2.73 -21.44
CA VAL A 256 39.57 -1.56 -22.26
C VAL A 256 38.29 -0.98 -21.68
N TRP A 257 38.31 0.32 -21.40
CA TRP A 257 37.22 1.02 -20.73
C TRP A 257 36.56 1.99 -21.70
N ASN A 258 35.29 1.75 -22.02
CA ASN A 258 34.52 2.58 -22.94
C ASN A 258 33.33 3.20 -22.22
N ARG A 259 33.16 4.52 -22.33
CA ARG A 259 31.99 5.22 -21.81
C ARG A 259 30.80 4.95 -22.72
N GLN A 260 29.75 4.38 -22.17
CA GLN A 260 28.61 3.83 -22.90
C GLN A 260 27.32 4.34 -22.26
N TRP A 261 26.25 4.43 -23.06
CA TRP A 261 24.92 4.71 -22.55
C TRP A 261 24.30 3.41 -22.06
N CYS A 262 23.91 3.37 -20.80
CA CYS A 262 23.34 2.18 -20.17
C CYS A 262 21.90 2.45 -19.76
N VAL A 263 21.04 1.47 -20.01
CA VAL A 263 19.62 1.51 -19.66
C VAL A 263 19.27 0.24 -18.90
N LEU A 264 18.99 0.36 -17.61
CA LEU A 264 18.32 -0.67 -16.84
C LEU A 264 16.83 -0.57 -17.15
N ASP A 265 16.24 -1.65 -17.67
CA ASP A 265 14.83 -1.75 -18.03
C ASP A 265 14.31 -3.13 -17.60
N GLY A 266 13.59 -3.14 -16.48
CA GLY A 266 13.18 -4.38 -15.82
C GLY A 266 14.39 -5.18 -15.34
N SER A 267 14.52 -6.43 -15.79
CA SER A 267 15.69 -7.27 -15.45
C SER A 267 16.92 -7.00 -16.33
N ASN A 268 16.78 -6.21 -17.40
CA ASN A 268 17.82 -6.09 -18.41
C ASN A 268 18.60 -4.80 -18.27
N LEU A 269 19.92 -4.91 -18.09
CA LEU A 269 20.84 -3.80 -18.29
C LEU A 269 21.32 -3.84 -19.76
N LYS A 270 20.83 -2.91 -20.56
CA LYS A 270 21.16 -2.74 -21.98
C LYS A 270 22.24 -1.68 -22.17
N ILE A 271 23.18 -1.92 -23.07
CA ILE A 271 24.31 -1.03 -23.33
C ILE A 271 24.28 -0.59 -24.79
N TYR A 272 24.45 0.71 -25.00
CA TYR A 272 24.38 1.42 -26.28
C TYR A 272 25.61 2.31 -26.46
N ASN A 273 26.03 2.52 -27.71
CA ASN A 273 27.14 3.44 -27.98
C ASN A 273 26.75 4.90 -27.80
N SER A 274 25.47 5.22 -28.03
CA SER A 274 24.93 6.57 -27.88
C SER A 274 23.50 6.56 -27.33
N PRO A 275 23.05 7.63 -26.64
CA PRO A 275 21.66 7.73 -26.17
C PRO A 275 20.62 7.69 -27.30
N SER A 276 20.96 8.19 -28.48
CA SER A 276 20.07 8.19 -29.66
C SER A 276 19.74 6.79 -30.18
N GLU A 277 20.51 5.77 -29.81
CA GLU A 277 20.25 4.38 -30.20
C GLU A 277 19.17 3.71 -29.35
N GLU A 278 18.82 4.26 -28.18
CA GLU A 278 17.88 3.66 -27.23
C GLU A 278 16.52 3.32 -27.87
N ASP A 279 16.01 4.22 -28.71
CA ASP A 279 14.72 4.08 -29.39
C ASP A 279 14.82 3.33 -30.74
N LEU A 280 16.03 3.03 -31.20
CA LEU A 280 16.29 2.49 -32.54
C LEU A 280 16.65 0.99 -32.52
N VAL A 281 17.37 0.52 -31.50
CA VAL A 281 17.89 -0.86 -31.40
C VAL A 281 17.77 -1.40 -29.97
N ASP A 282 17.94 -2.72 -29.77
CA ASP A 282 17.84 -3.36 -28.44
C ASP A 282 19.16 -3.38 -27.64
N GLY A 283 20.03 -2.39 -27.86
CA GLY A 283 21.40 -2.35 -27.33
C GLY A 283 22.32 -3.38 -28.01
N TYR A 284 23.62 -3.12 -28.03
CA TYR A 284 24.59 -4.08 -28.61
C TYR A 284 25.01 -5.16 -27.60
N LEU A 285 24.85 -4.88 -26.31
CA LEU A 285 25.07 -5.82 -25.21
C LEU A 285 23.90 -5.74 -24.24
N LYS A 286 23.45 -6.91 -23.79
CA LYS A 286 22.34 -7.07 -22.86
C LYS A 286 22.78 -7.98 -21.72
N VAL A 287 22.66 -7.48 -20.51
CA VAL A 287 23.02 -8.16 -19.27
C VAL A 287 21.72 -8.41 -18.50
N ASP A 288 21.20 -9.63 -18.55
CA ASP A 288 19.94 -9.99 -17.89
C ASP A 288 20.18 -10.43 -16.44
N LEU A 289 19.75 -9.60 -15.49
CA LEU A 289 19.93 -9.80 -14.06
C LEU A 289 19.20 -11.04 -13.53
N ILE A 290 18.27 -11.64 -14.28
CA ILE A 290 17.69 -12.94 -13.92
C ILE A 290 18.74 -14.04 -13.77
N ASN A 291 19.83 -13.92 -14.52
CA ASN A 291 20.94 -14.86 -14.53
C ASN A 291 22.06 -14.46 -13.56
N CYS A 292 21.86 -13.42 -12.74
CA CYS A 292 22.83 -12.97 -11.76
C CYS A 292 22.79 -13.86 -10.50
N PRO A 293 23.87 -14.60 -10.17
CA PRO A 293 23.90 -15.47 -9.00
C PRO A 293 24.17 -14.71 -7.69
N SER A 294 24.72 -13.49 -7.77
CA SER A 294 25.09 -12.70 -6.59
C SER A 294 23.85 -12.34 -5.79
N SER A 295 23.95 -12.28 -4.45
CA SER A 295 22.88 -11.80 -3.56
C SER A 295 22.77 -10.27 -3.55
N GLU A 296 23.80 -9.56 -3.97
CA GLU A 296 23.84 -8.10 -4.02
C GLU A 296 24.91 -7.66 -5.02
N ILE A 297 24.66 -6.58 -5.74
CA ILE A 297 25.66 -5.81 -6.49
C ILE A 297 26.30 -4.81 -5.52
N THR A 298 27.60 -4.96 -5.36
CA THR A 298 28.44 -4.10 -4.53
C THR A 298 29.55 -3.48 -5.37
N GLU A 299 30.35 -2.60 -4.76
CA GLU A 299 31.57 -2.12 -5.40
C GLU A 299 32.49 -3.29 -5.79
N ALA A 300 33.10 -3.18 -6.97
CA ALA A 300 34.01 -4.18 -7.49
C ALA A 300 35.20 -4.34 -6.53
N PRO A 301 35.55 -5.59 -6.15
CA PRO A 301 36.71 -5.84 -5.31
C PRO A 301 37.97 -5.27 -5.93
N ARG A 302 38.78 -4.55 -5.13
CA ARG A 302 40.01 -3.90 -5.62
C ARG A 302 41.04 -4.87 -6.18
N THR A 303 40.98 -6.14 -5.76
CA THR A 303 41.79 -7.25 -6.29
C THR A 303 41.43 -7.62 -7.73
N LEU A 304 40.19 -7.33 -8.17
CA LEU A 304 39.69 -7.64 -9.51
C LEU A 304 39.62 -6.39 -10.39
N CYS A 305 39.30 -5.23 -9.81
CA CYS A 305 39.24 -3.96 -10.50
C CYS A 305 39.84 -2.86 -9.63
N ASN A 306 40.96 -2.27 -10.05
CA ASN A 306 41.61 -1.19 -9.31
C ASN A 306 40.94 0.17 -9.49
N ARG A 307 40.00 0.31 -10.44
CA ARG A 307 39.32 1.58 -10.73
C ARG A 307 38.36 1.94 -9.60
N PRO A 308 38.36 3.21 -9.15
CA PRO A 308 37.41 3.66 -8.15
C PRO A 308 36.01 3.72 -8.76
N ARG A 309 34.98 3.66 -7.90
CA ARG A 309 33.57 3.78 -8.31
C ARG A 309 33.16 2.78 -9.37
N SER A 310 33.75 1.59 -9.32
CA SER A 310 33.37 0.48 -10.18
C SER A 310 32.45 -0.46 -9.43
N LEU A 311 31.39 -0.92 -10.07
CA LEU A 311 30.57 -2.04 -9.64
C LEU A 311 30.85 -3.25 -10.53
N MET A 312 30.51 -4.43 -10.04
CA MET A 312 30.72 -5.69 -10.76
C MET A 312 29.41 -6.47 -10.82
N VAL A 313 29.00 -6.82 -12.04
CA VAL A 313 27.83 -7.66 -12.29
C VAL A 313 28.30 -9.00 -12.83
N HIS A 314 27.84 -10.09 -12.22
CA HIS A 314 28.14 -11.45 -12.65
C HIS A 314 26.90 -12.06 -13.29
N ILE A 315 27.07 -12.76 -14.40
CA ILE A 315 25.99 -13.45 -15.10
C ILE A 315 26.40 -14.90 -15.32
N ASN A 316 25.52 -15.83 -14.95
CA ASN A 316 25.64 -17.22 -15.33
C ASN A 316 25.17 -17.37 -16.79
N GLU A 317 26.07 -17.82 -17.65
CA GLU A 317 25.77 -18.14 -19.05
C GLU A 317 25.22 -19.57 -19.16
N ASP A 318 24.52 -19.81 -20.27
CA ASP A 318 24.07 -21.16 -20.64
C ASP A 318 25.30 -22.07 -20.82
N GLY A 319 25.43 -23.08 -19.95
CA GLY A 319 26.59 -23.97 -19.89
C GLY A 319 27.49 -23.79 -18.66
N GLY A 320 27.11 -22.93 -17.71
CA GLY A 320 27.75 -22.82 -16.39
C GLY A 320 29.00 -21.93 -16.35
N ALA A 321 29.33 -21.25 -17.46
CA ALA A 321 30.34 -20.20 -17.46
C ALA A 321 29.79 -18.95 -16.72
N VAL A 322 30.69 -18.18 -16.11
CA VAL A 322 30.33 -16.94 -15.42
C VAL A 322 31.01 -15.76 -16.10
N THR A 323 30.22 -14.87 -16.70
CA THR A 323 30.71 -13.63 -17.28
C THR A 323 30.71 -12.52 -16.22
N LYS A 324 31.81 -11.76 -16.13
CA LYS A 324 31.93 -10.62 -15.20
C LYS A 324 32.00 -9.32 -15.98
N TYR A 325 31.05 -8.44 -15.72
CA TYR A 325 31.01 -7.10 -16.28
C TYR A 325 31.40 -6.08 -15.21
N PHE A 326 32.30 -5.17 -15.56
CA PHE A 326 32.72 -4.07 -14.69
C PHE A 326 32.20 -2.75 -15.23
N PHE A 327 31.52 -1.98 -14.40
CA PHE A 327 30.99 -0.68 -14.79
C PHE A 327 31.50 0.39 -13.85
N MET A 328 32.11 1.44 -14.38
CA MET A 328 32.56 2.59 -13.60
C MET A 328 31.57 3.75 -13.75
N ALA A 329 31.10 4.29 -12.62
CA ALA A 329 30.25 5.47 -12.58
C ALA A 329 31.07 6.77 -12.61
N ASP A 330 30.49 7.83 -13.17
CA ASP A 330 31.13 9.13 -13.32
C ASP A 330 31.43 9.76 -11.93
N ASN A 331 30.53 9.59 -10.96
CA ASN A 331 30.69 10.04 -9.57
C ASN A 331 30.11 9.04 -8.55
N SER A 332 30.32 9.31 -7.26
CA SER A 332 29.94 8.39 -6.17
C SER A 332 28.43 8.32 -5.94
N ASP A 333 27.69 9.39 -6.24
CA ASP A 333 26.24 9.41 -6.07
C ASP A 333 25.56 8.62 -7.20
N ASP A 334 26.09 8.72 -8.42
CA ASP A 334 25.69 7.86 -9.54
C ASP A 334 25.95 6.40 -9.23
N LEU A 335 27.12 6.05 -8.68
CA LEU A 335 27.45 4.68 -8.28
C LEU A 335 26.41 4.13 -7.29
N LYS A 336 26.13 4.89 -6.22
CA LYS A 336 25.14 4.50 -5.19
C LYS A 336 23.77 4.30 -5.81
N SER A 337 23.37 5.21 -6.69
CA SER A 337 22.06 5.19 -7.33
C SER A 337 21.92 4.01 -8.31
N TRP A 338 22.96 3.69 -9.08
CA TRP A 338 23.00 2.50 -9.92
C TRP A 338 22.96 1.21 -9.11
N MET A 339 23.76 1.10 -8.03
CA MET A 339 23.72 -0.06 -7.15
C MET A 339 22.36 -0.24 -6.48
N ALA A 340 21.73 0.85 -6.03
CA ALA A 340 20.40 0.81 -5.42
C ALA A 340 19.35 0.23 -6.39
N ASP A 341 19.31 0.71 -7.64
CA ASP A 341 18.33 0.22 -8.62
C ASP A 341 18.62 -1.21 -9.10
N LEU A 342 19.90 -1.57 -9.28
CA LEU A 342 20.29 -2.94 -9.63
C LEU A 342 19.92 -3.93 -8.50
N ASN A 343 20.18 -3.56 -7.24
CA ASN A 343 19.83 -4.38 -6.08
C ASN A 343 18.33 -4.50 -5.89
N LEU A 344 17.58 -3.41 -6.11
CA LEU A 344 16.13 -3.43 -6.12
C LEU A 344 15.60 -4.45 -7.14
N VAL A 345 16.15 -4.46 -8.37
CA VAL A 345 15.77 -5.43 -9.39
C VAL A 345 16.12 -6.86 -8.95
N LEU A 346 17.30 -7.10 -8.39
CA LEU A 346 17.69 -8.43 -7.91
C LEU A 346 16.77 -8.94 -6.80
N ASP A 347 16.40 -8.09 -5.84
CA ASP A 347 15.50 -8.46 -4.76
C ASP A 347 14.10 -8.79 -5.30
N LEU A 348 13.60 -8.00 -6.24
CA LEU A 348 12.34 -8.27 -6.95
C LEU A 348 12.37 -9.60 -7.71
N LEU A 349 13.48 -9.92 -8.39
CA LEU A 349 13.66 -11.16 -9.13
C LEU A 349 13.69 -12.38 -8.20
N ARG A 350 14.33 -12.29 -7.04
CA ARG A 350 14.38 -13.40 -6.07
C ARG A 350 13.05 -13.65 -5.39
N ASN A 351 12.33 -12.58 -5.11
CA ASN A 351 10.97 -12.67 -4.56
C ASN A 351 9.93 -13.09 -5.62
N ARG A 352 10.31 -13.25 -6.90
CA ARG A 352 9.40 -13.73 -7.98
C ARG A 352 8.60 -14.97 -7.61
N ASN A 353 9.18 -15.90 -6.86
CA ASN A 353 8.48 -17.11 -6.43
C ASN A 353 7.50 -16.87 -5.27
N THR A 354 7.70 -15.84 -4.44
CA THR A 354 6.72 -15.42 -3.43
C THR A 354 5.57 -14.61 -4.03
N PHE A 355 5.72 -14.11 -5.26
CA PHE A 355 4.64 -13.45 -6.01
C PHE A 355 3.76 -14.42 -6.82
N LYS A 356 4.08 -15.72 -6.86
CA LYS A 356 3.18 -16.72 -7.46
C LYS A 356 2.17 -17.20 -6.42
N PRO A 357 0.87 -17.32 -6.75
CA PRO A 357 -0.10 -17.89 -5.82
C PRO A 357 0.35 -19.31 -5.44
N ALA A 358 0.35 -19.62 -4.14
CA ALA A 358 0.52 -20.98 -3.68
C ALA A 358 -0.49 -21.86 -4.42
N ALA A 359 -0.03 -22.95 -5.04
CA ALA A 359 -0.91 -23.90 -5.69
C ALA A 359 -2.04 -24.25 -4.71
N GLN A 360 -3.29 -24.06 -5.14
CA GLN A 360 -4.48 -24.31 -4.35
C GLN A 360 -4.38 -25.72 -3.76
N HIS A 361 -4.00 -25.82 -2.49
CA HIS A 361 -4.27 -27.02 -1.73
C HIS A 361 -5.79 -27.07 -1.60
N LYS A 362 -6.43 -27.89 -2.45
CA LYS A 362 -7.80 -28.35 -2.24
C LYS A 362 -7.87 -28.87 -0.81
N ILE A 363 -8.47 -28.07 0.06
CA ILE A 363 -8.95 -28.54 1.35
C ILE A 363 -10.08 -29.50 1.00
N LEU A 364 -9.85 -30.80 1.24
CA LEU A 364 -10.87 -31.84 1.21
C LEU A 364 -11.85 -31.65 2.35
#